data_AF-A0A2V9IF25-F1
#
_entry.id   AF-A0A2V9IF25-F1
#
_cell.length_a   1.000
_cell.length_b   1.000
_cell.length_c   1.000
_cell.angle_alpha   90.00
_cell.angle_beta   90.00
_cell.angle_gamma   90.00
#
_symmetry.space_group_name_H-M   'P 1'
#
loop_
_entity.id
_entity.type
_entity.pdbx_description
1 polymer ?
#
loop_
_entity_poly.entity_id
_entity_poly.type
_entity_poly.pdbx_seq_one_letter_code
_entity_poly.pdbx_strand_id
1 'polypeptide(L)'
;MNRRKVLTIVACIILIAGIIVNAHYASADTRNKKTVVTTNQPLRVPGATLPPGKYVFKLVDSVSDRNIVQVLNEDETQIHATILALPNRRLKPAGDNQFALWETPKGSPRALKAWFYPGDTFGQEFVYSKSETAQIAAQVKEEAPSISDTKMEEVPSTAAETASVQPVNEPSAPEKEPVESPEPESAAIQPSTDPVQSTLDTAQPPATVQESATTQESASLPKTGSPYPLLGLVGLLALGAAYSFRTLRNWSS
;
A
#
# COMPACT_ATOMS: atom_id res chain seq x y z
N MET A 1 60.52 4.88 -12.09
CA MET A 1 59.14 5.37 -12.25
C MET A 1 58.98 6.66 -11.46
N ASN A 2 58.55 7.74 -12.10
CA ASN A 2 58.68 9.09 -11.53
C ASN A 2 57.61 9.30 -10.45
N ARG A 3 58.01 9.76 -9.25
CA ARG A 3 57.12 9.93 -8.07
C ARG A 3 55.84 10.72 -8.40
N ARG A 4 55.94 11.67 -9.34
CA ARG A 4 54.80 12.45 -9.87
C ARG A 4 53.78 11.60 -10.62
N LYS A 5 54.22 10.62 -11.43
CA LYS A 5 53.34 9.68 -12.15
C LYS A 5 52.58 8.75 -11.22
N VAL A 6 53.25 8.29 -10.15
CA VAL A 6 52.62 7.44 -9.12
C VAL A 6 51.53 8.22 -8.39
N LEU A 7 51.79 9.49 -8.04
CA LEU A 7 50.81 10.35 -7.37
C LEU A 7 49.56 10.59 -8.24
N THR A 8 49.73 10.82 -9.55
CA THR A 8 48.61 11.04 -10.48
C THR A 8 47.75 9.78 -10.66
N ILE A 9 48.38 8.60 -10.78
CA ILE A 9 47.66 7.33 -10.93
C ILE A 9 46.85 7.02 -9.66
N VAL A 10 47.43 7.23 -8.48
CA VAL A 10 46.73 7.02 -7.20
C VAL A 10 45.54 7.98 -7.05
N ALA A 11 45.70 9.26 -7.44
CA ALA A 11 44.60 10.22 -7.42
C ALA A 11 43.45 9.84 -8.36
N CYS A 12 43.75 9.35 -9.57
CA CYS A 12 42.73 8.87 -10.52
C CYS A 12 42.00 7.63 -9.99
N ILE A 13 42.70 6.69 -9.35
CA ILE A 13 42.09 5.49 -8.77
C ILE A 13 41.15 5.85 -7.61
N ILE A 14 41.54 6.81 -6.76
CA ILE A 14 40.69 7.29 -5.65
C ILE A 14 39.43 8.00 -6.19
N LEU A 15 39.55 8.78 -7.26
CA LEU A 15 38.43 9.50 -7.87
C LEU A 15 37.43 8.53 -8.54
N ILE A 16 37.92 7.49 -9.20
CA ILE A 16 37.08 6.44 -9.80
C ILE A 16 36.44 5.57 -8.70
N ALA A 17 37.16 5.22 -7.64
CA ALA A 17 36.62 4.49 -6.51
C ALA A 17 35.51 5.28 -5.79
N GLY A 18 35.62 6.60 -5.70
CA GLY A 18 34.57 7.47 -5.14
C GLY A 18 33.26 7.46 -5.92
N ILE A 19 33.30 7.23 -7.23
CA ILE A 19 32.09 7.16 -8.09
C ILE A 19 31.40 5.80 -7.95
N ILE A 20 32.15 4.71 -7.77
CA ILE A 20 31.60 3.34 -7.70
C ILE A 20 30.89 3.09 -6.35
N VAL A 21 31.34 3.72 -5.26
CA VAL A 21 30.72 3.55 -3.93
C VAL A 21 29.32 4.17 -3.86
N ASN A 22 29.05 5.24 -4.63
CA ASN A 22 27.71 5.86 -4.69
C ASN A 22 26.73 5.19 -5.68
N ALA A 23 27.17 4.24 -6.49
CA ALA A 23 26.31 3.57 -7.48
C ALA A 23 25.31 2.58 -6.86
N HIS A 24 25.49 2.17 -5.59
CA HIS A 24 24.58 1.23 -4.91
C HIS A 24 23.28 1.88 -4.39
N TYR A 25 23.12 3.20 -4.52
CA TYR A 25 21.88 3.92 -4.16
C TYR A 25 21.01 4.27 -5.38
N ALA A 26 21.32 3.75 -6.56
CA ALA A 26 20.56 4.02 -7.79
C ALA A 26 19.66 2.84 -8.16
N SER A 27 18.60 2.65 -7.36
CA SER A 27 17.34 2.01 -7.82
C SER A 27 16.21 2.49 -6.91
N ALA A 28 15.97 3.80 -6.89
CA ALA A 28 14.77 4.37 -6.33
C ALA A 28 13.61 4.16 -7.31
N ASP A 29 13.26 2.91 -7.58
CA ASP A 29 11.95 2.59 -8.11
C ASP A 29 10.92 2.71 -6.97
N THR A 30 10.65 3.97 -6.57
CA THR A 30 9.68 4.32 -5.55
C THR A 30 8.26 3.87 -5.93
N ARG A 31 8.06 3.50 -7.20
CA ARG A 31 6.78 3.04 -7.73
C ARG A 31 6.29 1.79 -7.01
N ASN A 32 7.19 0.87 -6.71
CA ASN A 32 6.87 -0.39 -6.05
C ASN A 32 6.80 -0.26 -4.53
N LYS A 33 7.16 0.91 -3.98
CA LYS A 33 7.10 1.18 -2.52
C LYS A 33 7.70 0.04 -1.70
N LYS A 34 8.82 -0.51 -2.13
CA LYS A 34 9.42 -1.70 -1.50
C LYS A 34 9.74 -1.41 -0.03
N THR A 35 9.24 -2.24 0.87
CA THR A 35 9.48 -2.16 2.31
C THR A 35 9.89 -3.51 2.86
N VAL A 36 10.97 -3.50 3.64
CA VAL A 36 11.43 -4.68 4.37
C VAL A 36 10.74 -4.74 5.72
N VAL A 37 10.08 -5.85 5.99
CA VAL A 37 9.34 -6.10 7.23
C VAL A 37 10.02 -7.22 7.99
N THR A 38 10.35 -6.98 9.25
CA THR A 38 10.90 -8.01 10.14
C THR A 38 9.87 -8.30 11.23
N THR A 39 9.56 -9.58 11.42
CA THR A 39 8.65 -10.01 12.48
C THR A 39 9.32 -11.07 13.35
N ASN A 40 9.17 -10.92 14.67
CA ASN A 40 9.68 -11.87 15.67
C ASN A 40 8.60 -12.89 16.11
N GLN A 41 7.39 -12.76 15.59
CA GLN A 41 6.26 -13.65 15.84
C GLN A 41 5.57 -13.97 14.50
N PRO A 42 4.75 -15.03 14.43
CA PRO A 42 3.95 -15.28 13.25
C PRO A 42 3.05 -14.07 12.92
N LEU A 43 3.06 -13.61 11.68
CA LEU A 43 2.28 -12.48 11.18
C LEU A 43 1.28 -12.99 10.14
N ARG A 44 -0.02 -12.83 10.41
CA ARG A 44 -1.07 -13.12 9.42
C ARG A 44 -1.17 -11.99 8.41
N VAL A 45 -1.26 -12.37 7.15
CA VAL A 45 -1.67 -11.53 6.02
C VAL A 45 -2.82 -12.27 5.30
N PRO A 46 -3.63 -11.61 4.46
CA PRO A 46 -4.69 -12.31 3.74
C PRO A 46 -4.15 -13.50 2.95
N GLY A 47 -4.73 -14.69 3.19
CA GLY A 47 -4.36 -15.94 2.53
C GLY A 47 -3.09 -16.63 3.03
N ALA A 48 -2.34 -16.06 3.98
CA ALA A 48 -1.10 -16.68 4.48
C ALA A 48 -0.76 -16.28 5.93
N THR A 49 -0.07 -17.19 6.64
CA THR A 49 0.59 -16.86 7.91
C THR A 49 2.09 -16.90 7.69
N LEU A 50 2.75 -15.76 7.88
CA LEU A 50 4.19 -15.60 7.73
C LEU A 50 4.88 -16.04 9.04
N PRO A 51 5.79 -17.01 9.03
CA PRO A 51 6.63 -17.33 10.19
C PRO A 51 7.50 -16.14 10.62
N PRO A 52 8.07 -16.15 11.84
CA PRO A 52 9.10 -15.19 12.24
C PRO A 52 10.23 -15.13 11.21
N GLY A 53 10.62 -13.92 10.81
CA GLY A 53 11.59 -13.73 9.73
C GLY A 53 11.54 -12.34 9.11
N LYS A 54 12.23 -12.21 7.98
CA LYS A 54 12.29 -10.98 7.19
C LYS A 54 11.60 -11.20 5.84
N TYR A 55 10.79 -10.22 5.46
CA TYR A 55 9.95 -10.27 4.27
C TYR A 55 10.04 -8.95 3.51
N VAL A 56 9.77 -9.01 2.21
CA VAL A 56 9.66 -7.83 1.35
C VAL A 56 8.21 -7.63 0.98
N PHE A 57 7.69 -6.45 1.31
CA PHE A 57 6.37 -5.98 0.89
C PHE A 57 6.58 -5.00 -0.25
N LYS A 58 5.96 -5.24 -1.40
CA LYS A 58 6.02 -4.32 -2.53
C LYS A 58 4.69 -4.26 -3.27
N LEU A 59 4.40 -3.10 -3.84
CA LEU A 59 3.35 -2.96 -4.83
C LEU A 59 3.81 -3.57 -6.14
N VAL A 60 2.90 -4.27 -6.81
CA VAL A 60 3.09 -4.69 -8.20
C VAL A 60 3.14 -3.44 -9.08
N ASP A 61 4.10 -3.42 -10.02
CA ASP A 61 4.14 -2.38 -11.04
C ASP A 61 3.02 -2.61 -12.06
N SER A 62 1.85 -2.03 -11.78
CA SER A 62 0.72 -1.98 -12.70
C SER A 62 0.35 -0.54 -12.99
N VAL A 63 -0.03 -0.26 -14.24
CA VAL A 63 -0.50 1.06 -14.67
C VAL A 63 -1.93 1.32 -14.18
N SER A 64 -2.76 0.28 -14.07
CA SER A 64 -4.17 0.37 -13.64
C SER A 64 -4.37 0.18 -12.14
N ASP A 65 -3.60 -0.73 -11.52
CA ASP A 65 -3.89 -1.21 -10.15
C ASP A 65 -2.70 -1.04 -9.21
N ARG A 66 -2.71 0.06 -8.45
CA ARG A 66 -1.65 0.40 -7.50
C ARG A 66 -1.85 -0.15 -6.08
N ASN A 67 -2.81 -1.07 -5.89
CA ASN A 67 -3.14 -1.64 -4.58
C ASN A 67 -2.92 -3.15 -4.50
N ILE A 68 -2.17 -3.74 -5.44
CA ILE A 68 -1.79 -5.15 -5.35
C ILE A 68 -0.45 -5.23 -4.61
N VAL A 69 -0.48 -5.80 -3.41
CA VAL A 69 0.70 -6.02 -2.58
C VAL A 69 1.22 -7.44 -2.79
N GLN A 70 2.49 -7.59 -3.10
CA GLN A 70 3.21 -8.84 -3.01
C GLN A 70 4.00 -8.90 -1.72
N VAL A 71 3.91 -10.04 -1.04
CA VAL A 71 4.73 -10.38 0.11
C VAL A 71 5.69 -11.48 -0.32
N LEU A 72 6.99 -11.20 -0.25
CA LEU A 72 8.05 -12.10 -0.66
C LEU A 72 8.98 -12.42 0.52
N ASN A 73 9.78 -13.48 0.37
CA ASN A 73 10.91 -13.73 1.25
C ASN A 73 11.97 -12.62 1.13
N GLU A 74 12.96 -12.62 2.03
CA GLU A 74 14.06 -11.64 2.07
C GLU A 74 14.77 -11.47 0.72
N ASP A 75 15.02 -12.58 0.02
CA ASP A 75 15.74 -12.60 -1.26
C ASP A 75 14.86 -12.30 -2.49
N GLU A 76 13.56 -12.04 -2.29
CA GLU A 76 12.57 -11.81 -3.36
C GLU A 76 12.42 -12.95 -4.39
N THR A 77 12.81 -14.17 -4.04
CA THR A 77 12.75 -15.36 -4.91
C THR A 77 11.46 -16.16 -4.75
N GLN A 78 10.78 -16.02 -3.61
CA GLN A 78 9.54 -16.73 -3.30
C GLN A 78 8.44 -15.75 -2.89
N ILE A 79 7.29 -15.85 -3.54
CA ILE A 79 6.08 -15.12 -3.17
C ILE A 79 5.33 -15.93 -2.11
N HIS A 80 5.06 -15.31 -0.96
CA HIS A 80 4.23 -15.86 0.11
C HIS A 80 2.75 -15.49 -0.07
N ALA A 81 2.46 -14.29 -0.56
CA ALA A 81 1.10 -13.83 -0.82
C ALA A 81 1.05 -12.76 -1.92
N THR A 82 -0.04 -12.72 -2.68
CA THR A 82 -0.42 -11.61 -3.56
C THR A 82 -1.80 -11.14 -3.16
N ILE A 83 -1.92 -9.88 -2.75
CA ILE A 83 -3.08 -9.38 -2.01
C ILE A 83 -3.62 -8.14 -2.71
N LEU A 84 -4.90 -8.15 -3.06
CA LEU A 84 -5.62 -6.96 -3.49
C LEU A 84 -6.05 -6.17 -2.23
N ALA A 85 -5.39 -5.05 -1.99
CA ALA A 85 -5.68 -4.17 -0.86
C ALA A 85 -6.67 -3.06 -1.24
N LEU A 86 -7.27 -2.46 -0.22
CA LEU A 86 -8.06 -1.24 -0.37
C LEU A 86 -7.21 -0.01 -0.03
N PRO A 87 -7.44 1.14 -0.68
CA PRO A 87 -6.76 2.38 -0.31
C PRO A 87 -7.27 2.89 1.05
N ASN A 88 -6.36 3.12 1.99
CA ASN A 88 -6.66 3.66 3.32
C ASN A 88 -6.06 5.06 3.47
N ARG A 89 -6.87 6.11 3.58
CA ARG A 89 -6.38 7.50 3.64
C ARG A 89 -6.12 7.98 5.07
N ARG A 90 -5.07 8.79 5.22
CA ARG A 90 -4.72 9.50 6.46
C ARG A 90 -4.52 10.99 6.20
N LEU A 91 -4.79 11.81 7.22
CA LEU A 91 -4.68 13.27 7.12
C LEU A 91 -3.23 13.76 6.99
N LYS A 92 -2.29 13.09 7.67
CA LYS A 92 -0.87 13.48 7.71
C LYS A 92 0.02 12.30 7.34
N PRO A 93 1.00 12.49 6.44
CA PRO A 93 2.00 11.46 6.16
C PRO A 93 2.95 11.28 7.35
N ALA A 94 3.49 10.08 7.50
CA ALA A 94 4.59 9.77 8.41
C ALA A 94 5.91 9.73 7.63
N GLY A 95 7.03 10.03 8.30
CA GLY A 95 8.37 9.97 7.70
C GLY A 95 8.93 8.55 7.57
N ASP A 96 8.25 7.57 8.16
CA ASP A 96 8.66 6.18 8.26
C ASP A 96 7.54 5.21 7.82
N ASN A 97 7.91 3.93 7.68
CA ASN A 97 6.95 2.88 7.38
C ASN A 97 6.07 2.62 8.60
N GLN A 98 4.75 2.60 8.40
CA GLN A 98 3.80 2.36 9.48
C GLN A 98 2.95 1.14 9.17
N PHE A 99 2.77 0.29 10.17
CA PHE A 99 1.96 -0.92 10.08
C PHE A 99 0.91 -0.90 11.18
N ALA A 100 -0.35 -1.01 10.79
CA ALA A 100 -1.45 -1.23 11.72
C ALA A 100 -1.73 -2.72 11.79
N LEU A 101 -1.92 -3.25 13.00
CA LEU A 101 -2.24 -4.64 13.25
C LEU A 101 -3.66 -4.70 13.85
N TRP A 102 -4.35 -5.81 13.62
CA TRP A 102 -5.52 -6.17 14.43
C TRP A 102 -5.04 -6.57 15.83
N GLU A 103 -5.84 -6.22 16.84
CA GLU A 103 -5.64 -6.73 18.18
C GLU A 103 -5.99 -8.23 18.18
N THR A 104 -5.07 -9.03 18.71
CA THR A 104 -5.27 -10.46 18.92
C THR A 104 -4.80 -10.81 20.33
N PRO A 105 -5.33 -11.89 20.92
CA PRO A 105 -4.85 -12.36 22.21
C PRO A 105 -3.36 -12.65 22.25
N LYS A 106 -2.81 -12.78 23.46
CA LYS A 106 -1.37 -12.95 23.64
C LYS A 106 -0.96 -14.35 23.17
N GLY A 107 0.00 -14.41 22.25
CA GLY A 107 0.49 -15.68 21.70
C GLY A 107 -0.25 -16.14 20.44
N SER A 108 -1.36 -15.50 20.08
CA SER A 108 -1.96 -15.67 18.75
C SER A 108 -1.21 -14.84 17.70
N PRO A 109 -1.11 -15.32 16.43
CA PRO A 109 -0.56 -14.52 15.34
C PRO A 109 -1.36 -13.25 15.12
N ARG A 110 -0.72 -12.09 15.21
CA ARG A 110 -1.35 -10.81 14.89
C ARG A 110 -1.64 -10.74 13.39
N ALA A 111 -2.75 -10.14 13.01
CA ALA A 111 -3.11 -9.93 11.61
C ALA A 111 -2.75 -8.51 11.16
N LEU A 112 -2.15 -8.38 9.97
CA LEU A 112 -1.85 -7.09 9.38
C LEU A 112 -3.12 -6.41 8.90
N LYS A 113 -3.40 -5.21 9.40
CA LYS A 113 -4.57 -4.41 9.04
C LYS A 113 -4.26 -3.43 7.92
N ALA A 114 -3.16 -2.68 8.06
CA ALA A 114 -2.78 -1.69 7.07
C ALA A 114 -1.27 -1.48 7.03
N TRP A 115 -0.78 -1.05 5.88
CA TRP A 115 0.60 -0.63 5.65
C TRP A 115 0.61 0.75 4.99
N PHE A 116 1.42 1.66 5.50
CA PHE A 116 1.63 2.99 4.95
C PHE A 116 3.11 3.18 4.66
N TYR A 117 3.42 3.50 3.42
CA TYR A 117 4.78 3.85 3.00
C TYR A 117 5.12 5.29 3.43
N PRO A 118 6.41 5.59 3.70
CA PRO A 118 6.87 6.93 4.07
C PRO A 118 6.41 8.01 3.08
N GLY A 119 5.97 9.15 3.61
CA GLY A 119 5.56 10.31 2.80
C GLY A 119 4.17 10.23 2.19
N ASP A 120 3.51 9.06 2.19
CA ASP A 120 2.19 8.94 1.57
C ASP A 120 1.05 9.36 2.50
N THR A 121 -0.01 9.94 1.92
CA THR A 121 -1.29 10.22 2.60
C THR A 121 -2.31 9.09 2.44
N PHE A 122 -1.92 8.00 1.80
CA PHE A 122 -2.71 6.78 1.72
C PHE A 122 -1.84 5.53 1.87
N GLY A 123 -2.42 4.44 2.33
CA GLY A 123 -1.79 3.14 2.49
C GLY A 123 -2.66 2.03 1.92
N GLN A 124 -2.22 0.80 2.17
CA GLN A 124 -2.87 -0.42 1.74
C GLN A 124 -3.53 -1.06 2.96
N GLU A 125 -4.86 -1.15 2.94
CA GLU A 125 -5.64 -1.90 3.91
C GLU A 125 -5.89 -3.33 3.43
N PHE A 126 -5.53 -4.27 4.29
CA PHE A 126 -5.56 -5.69 4.02
C PHE A 126 -6.92 -6.24 4.42
N VAL A 127 -7.67 -6.71 3.42
CA VAL A 127 -8.99 -7.29 3.61
C VAL A 127 -8.86 -8.80 3.69
N TYR A 128 -9.42 -9.38 4.74
CA TYR A 128 -9.45 -10.82 4.98
C TYR A 128 -10.78 -11.41 4.50
N SER A 129 -10.77 -12.69 4.15
CA SER A 129 -12.01 -13.41 3.88
C SER A 129 -12.89 -13.47 5.13
N LYS A 130 -14.19 -13.75 4.94
CA LYS A 130 -15.13 -13.90 6.07
C LYS A 130 -14.68 -14.98 7.06
N SER A 131 -14.14 -16.10 6.56
CA SER A 131 -13.65 -17.21 7.40
C SER A 131 -12.43 -16.80 8.22
N GLU A 132 -11.43 -16.15 7.61
CA GLU A 132 -10.26 -15.64 8.32
C GLU A 132 -10.65 -14.60 9.37
N THR A 133 -11.56 -13.69 9.03
CA THR A 133 -12.07 -12.67 9.96
C THR A 133 -12.76 -13.32 11.16
N ALA A 134 -13.58 -14.36 10.93
CA ALA A 134 -14.21 -15.12 12.01
C ALA A 134 -13.19 -15.84 12.90
N GLN A 135 -12.12 -16.40 12.32
CA GLN A 135 -11.03 -17.03 13.08
C GLN A 135 -10.28 -16.02 13.95
N ILE A 136 -9.96 -14.84 13.41
CA ILE A 136 -9.31 -13.76 14.16
C ILE A 136 -10.22 -13.30 15.31
N ALA A 137 -11.51 -13.10 15.05
CA ALA A 137 -12.48 -12.69 16.07
C ALA A 137 -12.73 -13.77 17.15
N ALA A 138 -12.77 -15.04 16.76
CA ALA A 138 -12.93 -16.16 17.69
C ALA A 138 -11.77 -16.24 18.68
N GLN A 139 -10.53 -16.04 18.22
CA GLN A 139 -9.36 -15.98 19.10
C GLN A 139 -9.50 -14.86 20.13
N VAL A 140 -9.87 -13.65 19.69
CA VAL A 140 -10.11 -12.51 20.60
C VAL A 140 -11.16 -12.83 21.68
N LYS A 141 -12.23 -13.54 21.30
CA LYS A 141 -13.31 -13.91 22.23
C LYS A 141 -12.90 -14.99 23.24
N GLU A 142 -12.05 -15.94 22.87
CA GLU A 142 -11.64 -17.07 23.72
C GLU A 142 -10.75 -16.64 24.90
N GLU A 143 -9.88 -15.64 24.71
CA GLU A 143 -8.97 -15.16 25.77
C GLU A 143 -9.56 -13.99 26.58
N ALA A 144 -10.71 -13.43 26.16
CA ALA A 144 -11.45 -12.49 26.98
C ALA A 144 -11.97 -13.22 28.24
N PRO A 145 -11.71 -12.72 29.47
CA PRO A 145 -12.07 -13.43 30.69
C PRO A 145 -13.57 -13.77 30.72
N SER A 146 -13.90 -15.06 30.69
CA SER A 146 -15.22 -15.55 31.07
C SER A 146 -15.35 -15.41 32.57
N ILE A 147 -16.00 -14.35 33.05
CA ILE A 147 -16.51 -14.31 34.42
C ILE A 147 -17.68 -15.28 34.53
N SER A 148 -17.37 -16.56 34.68
CA SER A 148 -18.34 -17.59 35.03
C SER A 148 -17.74 -18.36 36.18
N ASP A 149 -17.88 -17.81 37.39
CA ASP A 149 -18.03 -18.53 38.65
C ASP A 149 -18.11 -17.51 39.80
N THR A 150 -19.30 -16.93 39.98
CA THR A 150 -19.81 -16.64 41.34
C THR A 150 -21.31 -16.93 41.34
N LYS A 151 -21.64 -18.19 41.61
CA LYS A 151 -22.84 -18.57 42.34
C LYS A 151 -22.78 -17.81 43.67
N MET A 152 -23.43 -16.65 43.76
CA MET A 152 -23.76 -16.05 45.05
C MET A 152 -25.08 -16.63 45.50
N GLU A 153 -25.04 -17.17 46.70
CA GLU A 153 -26.10 -17.89 47.37
C GLU A 153 -27.34 -17.02 47.59
N GLU A 154 -28.45 -17.73 47.63
CA GLU A 154 -29.74 -17.34 48.15
C GLU A 154 -29.61 -16.81 49.60
N VAL A 155 -30.12 -15.60 49.85
CA VAL A 155 -30.53 -15.14 51.19
C VAL A 155 -31.77 -14.23 51.04
N PRO A 156 -32.70 -14.26 52.02
CA PRO A 156 -34.13 -14.34 51.75
C PRO A 156 -34.90 -13.01 51.80
N SER A 157 -36.11 -13.09 51.25
CA SER A 157 -37.28 -12.22 51.41
C SER A 157 -37.51 -11.65 52.82
N THR A 158 -37.84 -10.34 52.93
CA THR A 158 -38.97 -9.81 53.75
C THR A 158 -39.19 -8.29 53.61
N ALA A 159 -40.49 -7.94 53.41
CA ALA A 159 -41.24 -6.68 53.67
C ALA A 159 -40.92 -5.41 52.84
N ALA A 160 -41.81 -4.99 51.92
CA ALA A 160 -43.04 -4.17 52.11
C ALA A 160 -42.68 -2.74 52.53
N GLU A 161 -43.05 -1.65 51.85
CA GLU A 161 -44.38 -1.14 51.46
C GLU A 161 -44.08 0.16 50.70
N THR A 162 -44.71 0.51 49.57
CA THR A 162 -45.80 1.51 49.55
C THR A 162 -46.42 1.52 48.15
N ALA A 163 -47.76 1.51 48.15
CA ALA A 163 -48.69 1.73 47.04
C ALA A 163 -48.33 2.96 46.18
N SER A 164 -48.78 3.14 44.93
CA SER A 164 -50.11 2.98 44.32
C SER A 164 -49.87 3.39 42.83
N VAL A 165 -50.57 2.98 41.77
CA VAL A 165 -51.99 3.11 41.43
C VAL A 165 -52.22 2.25 40.16
N GLN A 166 -53.35 1.56 40.09
CA GLN A 166 -53.83 0.82 38.89
C GLN A 166 -54.28 1.80 37.78
N PRO A 167 -54.63 1.37 36.54
CA PRO A 167 -55.98 0.83 36.33
C PRO A 167 -56.14 -0.24 35.20
N VAL A 168 -57.17 -1.07 35.39
CA VAL A 168 -58.18 -1.48 34.39
C VAL A 168 -57.80 -2.45 33.26
N ASN A 169 -58.15 -3.72 33.49
CA ASN A 169 -59.12 -4.56 32.75
C ASN A 169 -59.16 -4.47 31.20
N GLU A 170 -58.53 -5.45 30.51
CA GLU A 170 -59.11 -6.54 29.66
C GLU A 170 -60.31 -6.26 28.70
N PRO A 171 -60.58 -7.00 27.58
CA PRO A 171 -59.80 -7.90 26.69
C PRO A 171 -59.95 -7.57 25.18
N SER A 172 -59.07 -8.12 24.33
CA SER A 172 -59.47 -8.70 23.03
C SER A 172 -58.35 -9.56 22.44
N ALA A 173 -58.54 -10.87 22.54
CA ALA A 173 -58.13 -11.84 21.52
C ALA A 173 -59.39 -12.14 20.66
N PRO A 174 -59.33 -12.80 19.48
CA PRO A 174 -58.21 -13.56 18.95
C PRO A 174 -58.01 -13.47 17.40
N GLU A 175 -57.02 -14.23 16.93
CA GLU A 175 -57.06 -15.04 15.69
C GLU A 175 -56.71 -14.39 14.33
N LYS A 176 -55.51 -14.68 13.81
CA LYS A 176 -55.22 -15.67 12.74
C LYS A 176 -53.87 -15.36 12.06
N GLU A 177 -52.90 -16.26 12.25
CA GLU A 177 -51.86 -16.58 11.24
C GLU A 177 -52.54 -17.16 9.96
N PRO A 178 -51.89 -17.53 8.83
CA PRO A 178 -50.45 -17.73 8.57
C PRO A 178 -49.94 -17.41 7.12
N VAL A 179 -48.62 -17.57 6.92
CA VAL A 179 -47.83 -17.82 5.68
C VAL A 179 -48.08 -16.97 4.41
N GLU A 180 -47.03 -16.37 3.83
CA GLU A 180 -46.49 -16.83 2.52
C GLU A 180 -45.13 -16.18 2.18
N SER A 181 -44.13 -17.04 2.00
CA SER A 181 -42.90 -16.79 1.25
C SER A 181 -43.14 -17.21 -0.19
N PRO A 182 -42.53 -16.54 -1.17
CA PRO A 182 -42.06 -17.31 -2.32
C PRO A 182 -40.64 -16.92 -2.78
N GLU A 183 -39.81 -17.94 -2.86
CA GLU A 183 -38.68 -18.13 -3.78
C GLU A 183 -38.81 -19.60 -4.24
N PRO A 184 -38.40 -20.07 -5.44
CA PRO A 184 -37.70 -19.43 -6.58
C PRO A 184 -38.41 -19.65 -7.96
N GLU A 185 -37.95 -18.97 -9.01
CA GLU A 185 -38.12 -19.51 -10.38
C GLU A 185 -36.85 -19.34 -11.21
N SER A 186 -36.40 -20.47 -11.77
CA SER A 186 -35.23 -20.66 -12.59
C SER A 186 -35.66 -20.67 -14.06
N ALA A 187 -35.05 -19.83 -14.90
CA ALA A 187 -35.05 -20.03 -16.35
C ALA A 187 -33.71 -19.55 -16.93
N ALA A 188 -32.94 -20.50 -17.44
CA ALA A 188 -31.76 -20.26 -18.27
C ALA A 188 -32.18 -19.88 -19.71
N ILE A 189 -31.33 -19.16 -20.45
CA ILE A 189 -30.83 -19.47 -21.82
C ILE A 189 -30.10 -18.23 -22.42
N GLN A 190 -28.76 -18.36 -22.46
CA GLN A 190 -27.80 -18.09 -23.56
C GLN A 190 -27.38 -16.66 -24.02
N PRO A 191 -26.12 -16.52 -24.52
CA PRO A 191 -25.47 -15.26 -24.90
C PRO A 191 -25.65 -14.94 -26.39
N SER A 192 -25.81 -13.66 -26.73
CA SER A 192 -25.81 -13.18 -28.12
C SER A 192 -24.50 -12.46 -28.47
N THR A 193 -23.92 -12.87 -29.59
CA THR A 193 -22.72 -12.37 -30.28
C THR A 193 -23.08 -11.39 -31.42
N ASP A 194 -22.33 -10.27 -31.54
CA ASP A 194 -21.96 -9.47 -32.75
C ASP A 194 -23.06 -8.74 -33.61
N PRO A 195 -22.72 -7.83 -34.57
CA PRO A 195 -21.92 -6.59 -34.51
C PRO A 195 -22.54 -5.37 -35.31
N VAL A 196 -21.99 -4.15 -35.12
CA VAL A 196 -21.86 -2.95 -36.01
C VAL A 196 -22.96 -2.56 -37.05
N GLN A 197 -23.43 -1.29 -37.01
CA GLN A 197 -23.51 -0.28 -38.13
C GLN A 197 -24.39 0.92 -37.72
N SER A 198 -23.85 2.14 -37.55
CA SER A 198 -23.59 3.17 -38.58
C SER A 198 -24.86 3.78 -39.20
N THR A 199 -25.28 4.95 -38.70
CA THR A 199 -26.09 5.91 -39.46
C THR A 199 -25.43 7.29 -39.40
N LEU A 200 -24.87 7.68 -40.54
CA LEU A 200 -24.54 9.05 -40.89
C LEU A 200 -25.86 9.82 -41.05
N ASP A 201 -25.98 10.99 -40.43
CA ASP A 201 -26.80 12.07 -41.00
C ASP A 201 -26.21 13.44 -40.71
N THR A 202 -26.30 14.29 -41.73
CA THR A 202 -25.65 15.60 -41.87
C THR A 202 -26.69 16.69 -41.65
N ALA A 203 -26.38 17.67 -40.80
CA ALA A 203 -26.99 18.99 -40.85
C ALA A 203 -25.99 20.06 -40.39
N GLN A 204 -25.74 21.04 -41.28
CA GLN A 204 -24.83 22.20 -41.10
C GLN A 204 -25.62 23.43 -40.56
N PRO A 205 -24.99 24.60 -40.30
CA PRO A 205 -24.82 25.28 -39.00
C PRO A 205 -25.76 26.51 -38.77
N PRO A 206 -25.60 27.25 -37.66
CA PRO A 206 -25.11 28.62 -37.84
C PRO A 206 -24.08 29.13 -36.80
N ALA A 207 -23.10 29.85 -37.34
CA ALA A 207 -22.45 31.08 -36.86
C ALA A 207 -21.86 31.19 -35.43
N THR A 208 -20.52 31.20 -35.42
CA THR A 208 -19.61 32.20 -34.82
C THR A 208 -19.75 32.56 -33.33
N VAL A 209 -18.82 32.02 -32.53
CA VAL A 209 -17.97 32.85 -31.65
C VAL A 209 -16.53 32.38 -31.80
N GLN A 210 -15.64 33.30 -32.19
CA GLN A 210 -14.19 33.10 -32.16
C GLN A 210 -13.74 33.00 -30.71
N GLU A 211 -13.02 31.94 -30.34
CA GLU A 211 -12.14 31.97 -29.17
C GLU A 211 -10.84 31.24 -29.50
N SER A 212 -9.82 32.06 -29.76
CA SER A 212 -8.40 31.82 -29.51
C SER A 212 -7.81 30.44 -29.80
N ALA A 213 -7.17 30.35 -30.97
CA ALA A 213 -6.06 29.43 -31.15
C ALA A 213 -4.91 29.83 -30.20
N THR A 214 -4.82 29.18 -29.05
CA THR A 214 -3.57 29.07 -28.29
C THR A 214 -3.03 27.68 -28.54
N THR A 215 -1.95 27.63 -29.32
CA THR A 215 -0.98 26.55 -29.35
C THR A 215 -0.74 26.03 -27.93
N GLN A 216 -1.27 24.85 -27.60
CA GLN A 216 -0.90 24.15 -26.37
C GLN A 216 0.49 23.57 -26.55
N GLU A 217 1.46 24.46 -26.31
CA GLU A 217 2.82 24.15 -25.92
C GLU A 217 2.78 23.07 -24.82
N SER A 218 3.52 22.00 -25.05
CA SER A 218 3.69 20.91 -24.11
C SER A 218 4.15 21.47 -22.76
N ALA A 219 3.26 21.44 -21.76
CA ALA A 219 3.62 21.75 -20.39
C ALA A 219 4.52 20.63 -19.84
N SER A 220 5.80 20.67 -20.20
CA SER A 220 6.82 19.88 -19.54
C SER A 220 6.96 20.42 -18.12
N LEU A 221 6.89 19.51 -17.15
CA LEU A 221 7.25 19.70 -15.74
C LEU A 221 8.45 20.66 -15.58
N PRO A 222 8.55 21.47 -14.52
CA PRO A 222 9.81 22.16 -14.25
C PRO A 222 10.90 21.09 -14.12
N LYS A 223 11.86 21.10 -15.03
CA LYS A 223 13.09 20.32 -14.95
C LYS A 223 13.86 20.82 -13.73
N THR A 224 13.56 20.28 -12.56
CA THR A 224 14.26 20.61 -11.31
C THR A 224 15.49 19.73 -11.08
N GLY A 225 16.02 19.12 -12.13
CA GLY A 225 17.42 18.69 -12.19
C GLY A 225 18.15 19.61 -13.16
N SER A 226 18.69 20.74 -12.69
CA SER A 226 19.57 21.52 -13.55
C SER A 226 20.79 20.66 -13.94
N PRO A 227 21.31 20.75 -15.16
CA PRO A 227 22.50 20.02 -15.58
C PRO A 227 23.81 20.64 -15.04
N TYR A 228 23.75 21.61 -14.11
CA TYR A 228 24.94 22.25 -13.56
C TYR A 228 25.99 21.32 -12.95
N PRO A 229 25.68 20.17 -12.29
CA PRO A 229 26.74 19.26 -11.86
C PRO A 229 27.47 18.63 -13.05
N LEU A 230 26.80 18.44 -14.19
CA LEU A 230 27.39 17.89 -15.42
C LEU A 230 28.33 18.92 -16.07
N LEU A 231 27.97 20.22 -16.08
CA LEU A 231 28.90 21.28 -16.49
C LEU A 231 30.13 21.36 -15.56
N GLY A 232 29.95 21.20 -14.26
CA GLY A 232 31.06 21.11 -13.31
C GLY A 232 31.99 19.92 -13.60
N LEU A 233 31.42 18.76 -13.94
CA LEU A 233 32.19 17.56 -14.28
C LEU A 233 32.95 17.72 -15.60
N VAL A 234 32.33 18.33 -16.62
CA VAL A 234 32.99 18.65 -17.90
C VAL A 234 34.15 19.64 -17.70
N GLY A 235 33.96 20.67 -16.85
CA GLY A 235 35.03 21.59 -16.50
C GLY A 235 36.21 20.92 -15.78
N LEU A 236 35.92 20.00 -14.86
CA LEU A 236 36.94 19.23 -14.14
C LEU A 236 37.70 18.29 -15.08
N LEU A 237 37.00 17.66 -16.04
CA LEU A 237 37.60 16.81 -17.06
C LEU A 237 38.50 17.61 -18.01
N ALA A 238 38.08 18.81 -18.41
CA ALA A 238 38.87 19.73 -19.24
C ALA A 238 40.15 20.21 -18.51
N LEU A 239 40.07 20.50 -17.21
CA LEU A 239 41.25 20.86 -16.40
C LEU A 239 42.23 19.68 -16.28
N GLY A 240 41.72 18.46 -16.10
CA GLY A 240 42.53 17.24 -16.07
C GLY A 240 43.25 16.98 -17.40
N ALA A 241 42.55 17.19 -18.53
CA ALA A 241 43.13 17.04 -19.87
C ALA A 241 44.21 18.11 -20.14
N ALA A 242 43.95 19.37 -19.79
CA ALA A 242 44.89 20.47 -19.96
C ALA A 242 46.17 20.28 -19.12
N TYR A 243 46.04 19.81 -17.87
CA TYR A 243 47.18 19.49 -17.01
C TYR A 243 48.01 18.32 -17.58
N SER A 244 47.35 17.28 -18.07
CA SER A 244 48.01 16.12 -18.70
C SER A 244 48.78 16.53 -19.95
N PHE A 245 48.19 17.35 -20.81
CA PHE A 245 48.85 17.85 -22.02
C PHE A 245 50.05 18.75 -21.70
N ARG A 246 49.94 19.62 -20.69
CA ARG A 246 51.04 20.49 -20.25
C ARG A 246 52.20 19.71 -19.64
N THR A 247 51.93 18.64 -18.89
CA THR A 247 52.99 17.79 -18.33
C THR A 247 53.68 16.93 -19.38
N LEU A 248 52.97 16.48 -20.41
CA LEU A 248 53.54 15.79 -21.58
C LEU A 248 54.40 16.74 -22.43
N ARG A 249 53.95 17.97 -22.66
CA ARG A 249 54.71 18.98 -23.43
C ARG A 249 56.00 19.43 -22.73
N ASN A 250 56.00 19.49 -21.41
CA ASN A 250 57.19 19.87 -20.63
C ASN A 250 58.21 18.73 -20.46
N TRP A 251 57.93 17.54 -20.99
CA TRP A 251 58.88 16.41 -21.04
C TRP A 251 59.60 16.29 -22.38
N SER A 252 59.16 17.02 -23.41
CA SER A 252 59.77 17.01 -24.75
C SER A 252 60.70 18.20 -25.00
N SER A 253 61.17 18.88 -23.94
CA SER A 253 62.23 19.89 -23.96
C SER A 253 63.19 19.60 -22.82
#